data_AF-A0A925ADP5-F1
#
_entry.id   AF-A0A925ADP5-F1
#
_cell.length_a   1.000
_cell.length_b   1.000
_cell.length_c   1.000
_cell.angle_alpha   90.00
_cell.angle_beta   90.00
_cell.angle_gamma   90.00
#
_symmetry.space_group_name_H-M   'P 1'
#
loop_
_entity.id
_entity.type
_entity.pdbx_description
1 polymer ?
#
loop_
_entity_poly.entity_id
_entity_poly.type
_entity_poly.pdbx_seq_one_letter_code
_entity_poly.pdbx_strand_id
1 'polypeptide(L)'
;VDQDDHDPTPIRIPVRSGSGRLRAATWQSIDAKSGVAKGVPTGAIPAQSPQPLPKEVTDGYAAIDSVATGLARMRQLLTQHAGAASLARQFATAAGDACGAIAPSVPGTTSILYAVELARTDLFAWLISRMIADPLRCTQTYNDAAKAFPEAGIAPLRVDAGSDGSRVELPLWKLDLGASSPTQAPHERASSPGQRTVSSSQTILLAPDGRGTSTLPARLRVTANMLATLPRQQLAPRALLMTAMLRLGACDLFIHGTGGGAYDRVTDRWIKEWLGESLAPTAVVTATMYLPLGGQPAQAAEAARAQWFAHHARHDPALLGDEPAAREKVALVEEVRAGKRQGQDTKGAYRALHALLARVREEHAESLRTLDAQAEQARSRLADADVVGDRTWAFPLFDAADLIRLRDEIDQRFAGPAKD
;
A
#
# COMPACT_ATOMS: atom_id res chain seq x y z
N VAL A 1 7.96 2.73 -7.65
CA VAL A 1 8.78 3.43 -8.68
C VAL A 1 10.22 3.38 -8.22
N ASP A 2 11.16 3.06 -9.09
CA ASP A 2 12.58 2.83 -8.78
C ASP A 2 13.33 4.05 -8.24
N GLN A 3 12.90 5.26 -8.55
CA GLN A 3 13.46 6.50 -8.00
C GLN A 3 12.86 6.91 -6.63
N ASP A 4 11.91 6.16 -6.08
CA ASP A 4 11.27 6.47 -4.79
C ASP A 4 11.99 5.78 -3.62
N ASP A 5 11.82 6.32 -2.41
CA ASP A 5 12.46 5.81 -1.18
C ASP A 5 11.54 4.90 -0.35
N HIS A 6 10.43 4.44 -0.95
CA HIS A 6 9.54 3.47 -0.32
C HIS A 6 10.23 2.11 -0.20
N ASP A 7 10.12 1.49 0.98
CA ASP A 7 10.64 0.16 1.24
C ASP A 7 9.63 -0.90 0.80
N PRO A 8 9.89 -1.68 -0.27
CA PRO A 8 8.96 -2.70 -0.75
C PRO A 8 9.05 -4.02 0.04
N THR A 9 10.00 -4.14 0.96
CA THR A 9 10.37 -5.42 1.60
C THR A 9 9.45 -5.90 2.72
N PRO A 10 8.72 -5.02 3.45
CA PRO A 10 7.71 -5.47 4.42
C PRO A 10 6.41 -5.86 3.71
N ILE A 11 6.10 -7.16 3.69
CA ILE A 11 4.85 -7.69 3.10
C ILE A 11 3.90 -8.10 4.22
N ARG A 12 2.73 -7.45 4.30
CA ARG A 12 1.69 -7.80 5.26
C ARG A 12 1.01 -9.11 4.87
N ILE A 13 0.79 -9.98 5.85
CA ILE A 13 0.20 -11.32 5.65
C ILE A 13 -0.86 -11.60 6.73
N PRO A 14 -2.02 -12.17 6.39
CA PRO A 14 -3.00 -12.58 7.38
C PRO A 14 -2.64 -13.98 7.91
N VAL A 15 -2.59 -14.12 9.23
CA VAL A 15 -2.27 -15.37 9.93
C VAL A 15 -3.27 -15.63 11.05
N ARG A 16 -3.39 -16.89 11.47
CA ARG A 16 -4.15 -17.29 12.67
C ARG A 16 -3.20 -17.42 13.85
N SER A 17 -3.64 -17.04 15.04
CA SER A 17 -2.95 -17.41 16.28
C SER A 17 -3.19 -18.90 16.59
N GLY A 18 -2.44 -19.45 17.55
CA GLY A 18 -2.75 -20.78 18.09
C GLY A 18 -4.16 -20.90 18.71
N SER A 19 -4.81 -19.78 19.02
CA SER A 19 -6.21 -19.72 19.45
C SER A 19 -7.22 -19.57 18.29
N GLY A 20 -6.77 -19.60 17.04
CA GLY A 20 -7.60 -19.50 15.83
C GLY A 20 -7.97 -18.07 15.39
N ARG A 21 -7.61 -17.05 16.18
CA ARG A 21 -7.92 -15.63 15.93
C ARG A 21 -7.10 -15.07 14.78
N LEU A 22 -7.70 -14.23 13.94
CA LEU A 22 -7.00 -13.57 12.84
C LEU A 22 -6.16 -12.39 13.33
N ARG A 23 -4.97 -12.25 12.74
CA ARG A 23 -4.11 -11.07 12.91
C ARG A 23 -3.30 -10.80 11.65
N ALA A 24 -2.85 -9.56 11.49
CA ALA A 24 -1.83 -9.22 10.51
C ALA A 24 -0.44 -9.54 11.09
N ALA A 25 0.36 -10.28 10.33
CA ALA A 25 1.82 -10.39 10.51
C ALA A 25 2.53 -9.69 9.34
N THR A 26 3.85 -9.54 9.45
CA THR A 26 4.67 -8.95 8.38
C THR A 26 5.82 -9.90 8.07
N TRP A 27 5.93 -10.29 6.81
CA TRP A 27 7.11 -10.94 6.29
C TRP A 27 8.08 -9.87 5.81
N GLN A 28 9.26 -9.81 6.45
CA GLN A 28 10.37 -9.02 5.93
C GLN A 28 11.05 -9.86 4.85
N SER A 29 10.71 -9.61 3.58
CA SER A 29 11.17 -10.44 2.48
C SER A 29 12.65 -10.28 2.17
N ILE A 30 13.28 -9.21 2.66
CA ILE A 30 14.72 -8.92 2.56
C ILE A 30 15.22 -8.52 3.96
N ASP A 31 16.50 -8.77 4.26
CA ASP A 31 17.04 -8.44 5.58
C ASP A 31 17.06 -6.91 5.80
N ALA A 32 16.37 -6.42 6.83
CA ALA A 32 16.42 -5.00 7.17
C ALA A 32 17.84 -4.52 7.54
N LYS A 33 18.72 -5.43 8.00
CA LYS A 33 20.11 -5.12 8.33
C LYS A 33 21.01 -4.96 7.09
N SER A 34 20.57 -5.41 5.92
CA SER A 34 21.35 -5.33 4.68
C SER A 34 21.13 -4.03 3.88
N GLY A 35 20.48 -3.01 4.48
CA GLY A 35 20.66 -1.63 4.04
C GLY A 35 19.56 -1.02 3.17
N VAL A 36 18.27 -1.30 3.44
CA VAL A 36 17.19 -0.42 2.96
C VAL A 36 17.18 0.86 3.82
N ALA A 37 18.17 1.71 3.59
CA ALA A 37 18.31 2.94 4.34
C ALA A 37 17.25 3.96 3.90
N LYS A 38 16.57 4.55 4.89
CA LYS A 38 15.55 5.58 4.68
C LYS A 38 16.10 6.73 3.83
N GLY A 39 15.39 7.09 2.76
CA GLY A 39 15.78 8.18 1.85
C GLY A 39 16.63 7.76 0.66
N VAL A 40 16.97 6.48 0.53
CA VAL A 40 17.67 5.92 -0.63
C VAL A 40 16.66 5.40 -1.64
N PRO A 41 16.75 5.82 -2.92
CA PRO A 41 15.90 5.26 -3.96
C PRO A 41 16.02 3.74 -4.05
N THR A 42 14.91 3.02 -4.12
CA THR A 42 14.92 1.54 -4.22
C THR A 42 15.74 1.04 -5.42
N GLY A 43 15.81 1.82 -6.49
CA GLY A 43 16.61 1.54 -7.68
C GLY A 43 18.12 1.66 -7.47
N ALA A 44 18.58 2.29 -6.38
CA ALA A 44 19.98 2.37 -5.98
C ALA A 44 20.40 1.21 -5.06
N ILE A 45 19.45 0.45 -4.54
CA ILE A 45 19.71 -0.69 -3.65
C ILE A 45 19.93 -1.94 -4.52
N PRO A 46 21.01 -2.70 -4.36
CA PRO A 46 21.21 -3.96 -5.09
C PRO A 46 20.10 -4.97 -4.82
N ALA A 47 19.79 -5.83 -5.79
CA ALA A 47 18.91 -6.98 -5.57
C ALA A 47 19.51 -7.94 -4.54
N GLN A 48 18.66 -8.68 -3.83
CA GLN A 48 19.09 -9.57 -2.76
C GLN A 48 18.28 -10.86 -2.72
N SER A 49 18.89 -11.95 -2.24
CA SER A 49 18.16 -13.19 -1.97
C SER A 49 17.07 -12.97 -0.93
N PRO A 50 15.83 -13.44 -1.17
CA PRO A 50 14.75 -13.25 -0.21
C PRO A 50 14.94 -14.10 1.05
N GLN A 51 14.47 -13.59 2.17
CA GLN A 51 14.45 -14.29 3.45
C GLN A 51 13.57 -15.55 3.39
N PRO A 52 13.77 -16.52 4.30
CA PRO A 52 12.82 -17.60 4.51
C PRO A 52 11.41 -17.07 4.78
N LEU A 53 10.41 -17.90 4.50
CA LEU A 53 9.03 -17.59 4.89
C LEU A 53 8.93 -17.47 6.42
N PRO A 54 8.02 -16.62 6.93
CA PRO A 54 7.86 -16.44 8.37
C PRO A 54 7.36 -17.72 9.03
N LYS A 55 7.73 -17.92 10.30
CA LYS A 55 7.41 -19.14 11.06
C LYS A 55 5.90 -19.41 11.11
N GLU A 56 5.10 -18.36 11.22
CA GLU A 56 3.65 -18.48 11.17
C GLU A 56 3.16 -19.22 9.92
N VAL A 57 3.80 -19.02 8.77
CA VAL A 57 3.41 -19.69 7.53
C VAL A 57 3.96 -21.12 7.50
N THR A 58 5.23 -21.32 7.91
CA THR A 58 5.85 -22.65 7.89
C THR A 58 5.27 -23.61 8.92
N ASP A 59 4.76 -23.07 10.03
CA ASP A 59 4.16 -23.84 11.13
C ASP A 59 2.64 -24.07 10.90
N GLY A 60 2.11 -23.71 9.73
CA GLY A 60 0.72 -23.97 9.34
C GLY A 60 -0.31 -22.97 9.86
N TYR A 61 0.12 -21.79 10.31
CA TYR A 61 -0.74 -20.72 10.82
C TYR A 61 -1.10 -19.66 9.78
N ALA A 62 -0.88 -19.90 8.48
CA ALA A 62 -1.45 -19.04 7.45
C ALA A 62 -2.98 -18.98 7.59
N ALA A 63 -3.60 -17.83 7.33
CA ALA A 63 -5.02 -17.68 7.60
C ALA A 63 -5.92 -18.59 6.73
N ILE A 64 -5.46 -18.87 5.50
CA ILE A 64 -6.03 -19.77 4.49
C ILE A 64 -4.90 -20.31 3.59
N ASP A 65 -5.16 -21.39 2.84
CA ASP A 65 -4.15 -22.06 2.00
C ASP A 65 -3.59 -21.16 0.87
N SER A 66 -4.42 -20.29 0.29
CA SER A 66 -4.00 -19.36 -0.76
C SER A 66 -2.93 -18.38 -0.25
N VAL A 67 -2.97 -18.01 1.04
CA VAL A 67 -1.98 -17.14 1.66
C VAL A 67 -0.61 -17.83 1.70
N ALA A 68 -0.56 -19.09 2.16
CA ALA A 68 0.69 -19.86 2.20
C ALA A 68 1.26 -20.10 0.80
N THR A 69 0.39 -20.50 -0.13
CA THR A 69 0.75 -20.77 -1.53
C THR A 69 1.25 -19.50 -2.23
N GLY A 70 0.54 -18.40 -2.06
CA GLY A 70 0.88 -17.08 -2.59
C GLY A 70 2.22 -16.56 -2.08
N LEU A 71 2.48 -16.72 -0.77
CA LEU A 71 3.77 -16.39 -0.15
C LEU A 71 4.93 -17.22 -0.71
N ALA A 72 4.74 -18.53 -0.84
CA ALA A 72 5.75 -19.40 -1.44
C ALA A 72 6.05 -18.98 -2.88
N ARG A 73 5.02 -18.63 -3.66
CA ARG A 73 5.17 -18.13 -5.02
C ARG A 73 5.90 -16.78 -5.08
N MET A 74 5.54 -15.81 -4.22
CA MET A 74 6.25 -14.54 -4.13
C MET A 74 7.73 -14.74 -3.82
N ARG A 75 8.05 -15.59 -2.84
CA ARG A 75 9.43 -15.92 -2.51
C ARG A 75 10.18 -16.56 -3.68
N GLN A 76 9.54 -17.48 -4.39
CA GLN A 76 10.12 -18.12 -5.58
C GLN A 76 10.45 -17.08 -6.66
N LEU A 77 9.51 -16.20 -7.01
CA LEU A 77 9.70 -15.16 -8.01
C LEU A 77 10.80 -14.17 -7.61
N LEU A 78 10.82 -13.74 -6.33
CA LEU A 78 11.91 -12.90 -5.81
C LEU A 78 13.27 -13.62 -5.88
N THR A 79 13.31 -14.93 -5.63
CA THR A 79 14.55 -15.73 -5.74
C THR A 79 15.02 -15.80 -7.20
N GLN A 80 14.11 -16.02 -8.15
CA GLN A 80 14.43 -16.06 -9.58
C GLN A 80 15.05 -14.75 -10.08
N HIS A 81 14.60 -13.61 -9.53
CA HIS A 81 15.08 -12.28 -9.89
C HIS A 81 16.15 -11.70 -8.95
N ALA A 82 16.75 -12.53 -8.07
CA ALA A 82 17.77 -12.07 -7.13
C ALA A 82 19.06 -11.56 -7.80
N GLY A 83 19.26 -11.88 -9.10
CA GLY A 83 20.37 -11.36 -9.92
C GLY A 83 20.08 -10.04 -10.63
N ALA A 84 18.94 -9.39 -10.39
CA ALA A 84 18.61 -8.11 -11.02
C ALA A 84 19.59 -7.00 -10.59
N ALA A 85 19.71 -5.95 -11.42
CA ALA A 85 20.64 -4.84 -11.14
C ALA A 85 20.26 -4.02 -9.88
N SER A 86 19.00 -4.07 -9.46
CA SER A 86 18.53 -3.41 -8.25
C SER A 86 17.31 -4.09 -7.64
N LEU A 87 17.04 -3.76 -6.39
CA LEU A 87 15.88 -4.21 -5.63
C LEU A 87 14.57 -3.79 -6.31
N ALA A 88 14.53 -2.56 -6.86
CA ALA A 88 13.37 -2.10 -7.62
C ALA A 88 13.09 -2.99 -8.85
N ARG A 89 14.13 -3.41 -9.57
CA ARG A 89 13.98 -4.31 -10.72
C ARG A 89 13.56 -5.71 -10.29
N GLN A 90 14.17 -6.23 -9.23
CA GLN A 90 13.81 -7.54 -8.68
C GLN A 90 12.31 -7.61 -8.35
N PHE A 91 11.79 -6.64 -7.60
CA PHE A 91 10.38 -6.62 -7.21
C PHE A 91 9.44 -6.32 -8.38
N ALA A 92 9.81 -5.38 -9.26
CA ALA A 92 8.97 -5.05 -10.41
C ALA A 92 8.82 -6.23 -11.37
N THR A 93 9.91 -6.93 -11.70
CA THR A 93 9.85 -8.10 -12.58
C THR A 93 9.13 -9.26 -11.90
N ALA A 94 9.38 -9.52 -10.62
CA ALA A 94 8.65 -10.54 -9.87
C ALA A 94 7.13 -10.26 -9.83
N ALA A 95 6.73 -9.00 -9.64
CA ALA A 95 5.33 -8.60 -9.71
C ALA A 95 4.74 -8.74 -11.12
N GLY A 96 5.51 -8.36 -12.15
CA GLY A 96 5.13 -8.55 -13.56
C GLY A 96 4.85 -10.01 -13.91
N ASP A 97 5.74 -10.92 -13.49
CA ASP A 97 5.57 -12.37 -13.69
C ASP A 97 4.37 -12.93 -12.92
N ALA A 98 4.11 -12.43 -11.71
CA ALA A 98 2.92 -12.80 -10.96
C ALA A 98 1.63 -12.34 -11.66
N CYS A 99 1.61 -11.13 -12.22
CA CYS A 99 0.49 -10.62 -13.01
C CYS A 99 0.28 -11.42 -14.31
N GLY A 100 1.36 -11.77 -15.02
CA GLY A 100 1.29 -12.52 -16.28
C GLY A 100 0.62 -13.88 -16.13
N ALA A 101 0.77 -14.53 -14.97
CA ALA A 101 0.08 -15.79 -14.67
C ALA A 101 -1.45 -15.64 -14.56
N ILE A 102 -1.96 -14.45 -14.23
CA ILE A 102 -3.39 -14.16 -14.03
C ILE A 102 -4.03 -13.63 -15.31
N ALA A 103 -3.27 -12.98 -16.18
CA ALA A 103 -3.78 -12.35 -17.41
C ALA A 103 -2.97 -12.77 -18.65
N PRO A 104 -3.01 -14.06 -19.06
CA PRO A 104 -2.24 -14.57 -20.19
C PRO A 104 -2.71 -14.00 -21.54
N SER A 105 -3.93 -13.46 -21.59
CA SER A 105 -4.55 -12.86 -22.78
C SER A 105 -4.11 -11.42 -23.05
N VAL A 106 -3.32 -10.79 -22.17
CA VAL A 106 -2.66 -9.50 -22.45
C VAL A 106 -1.48 -9.81 -23.39
N PRO A 107 -1.61 -9.60 -24.71
CA PRO A 107 -0.60 -10.06 -25.66
C PRO A 107 0.61 -9.14 -25.58
N GLY A 108 1.80 -9.74 -25.43
CA GLY A 108 3.07 -9.01 -25.33
C GLY A 108 3.50 -8.84 -23.88
N THR A 109 4.75 -9.20 -23.63
CA THR A 109 5.45 -9.01 -22.35
C THR A 109 5.09 -7.68 -21.72
N THR A 110 4.53 -7.70 -20.51
CA THR A 110 4.40 -6.50 -19.66
C THR A 110 5.74 -5.78 -19.69
N SER A 111 5.81 -4.69 -20.43
CA SER A 111 7.04 -3.96 -20.63
C SER A 111 7.19 -3.03 -19.44
N ILE A 112 8.14 -3.34 -18.57
CA ILE A 112 8.41 -2.54 -17.38
C ILE A 112 9.38 -1.43 -17.79
N LEU A 113 8.89 -0.19 -17.77
CA LEU A 113 9.71 0.99 -17.95
C LEU A 113 10.09 1.56 -16.59
N TYR A 114 11.40 1.69 -16.34
CA TYR A 114 11.91 2.24 -15.10
C TYR A 114 12.03 3.76 -15.20
N ALA A 115 11.69 4.50 -14.15
CA ALA A 115 11.68 5.97 -14.20
C ALA A 115 13.09 6.53 -14.46
N VAL A 116 14.14 5.87 -13.98
CA VAL A 116 15.53 6.26 -14.26
C VAL A 116 15.94 6.04 -15.72
N GLU A 117 15.23 5.18 -16.47
CA GLU A 117 15.49 4.95 -17.89
C GLU A 117 14.89 6.05 -18.77
N LEU A 118 13.87 6.77 -18.28
CA LEU A 118 13.27 7.90 -19.00
C LEU A 118 14.31 8.95 -19.38
N ALA A 119 15.33 9.16 -18.54
CA ALA A 119 16.44 10.07 -18.80
C ALA A 119 17.22 9.76 -20.09
N ARG A 120 17.16 8.52 -20.58
CA ARG A 120 17.84 8.06 -21.80
C ARG A 120 17.05 8.35 -23.07
N THR A 121 15.80 8.75 -22.97
CA THR A 121 14.93 8.98 -24.13
C THR A 121 15.19 10.34 -24.79
N ASP A 122 14.90 10.43 -26.08
CA ASP A 122 14.95 11.70 -26.82
C ASP A 122 13.86 12.66 -26.35
N LEU A 123 12.70 12.15 -25.96
CA LEU A 123 11.62 12.95 -25.35
C LEU A 123 12.11 13.66 -24.08
N PHE A 124 12.86 12.96 -23.20
CA PHE A 124 13.45 13.61 -22.02
C PHE A 124 14.46 14.68 -22.42
N ALA A 125 15.34 14.41 -23.40
CA ALA A 125 16.29 15.41 -23.90
C ALA A 125 15.58 16.67 -24.41
N TRP A 126 14.50 16.48 -25.16
CA TRP A 126 13.68 17.57 -25.68
C TRP A 126 13.03 18.37 -24.55
N LEU A 127 12.44 17.70 -23.55
CA LEU A 127 11.85 18.35 -22.38
C LEU A 127 12.88 19.15 -21.57
N ILE A 128 14.07 18.59 -21.35
CA ILE A 128 15.18 19.30 -20.70
C ILE A 128 15.57 20.55 -21.49
N SER A 129 15.64 20.46 -22.82
CA SER A 129 15.93 21.62 -23.68
C SER A 129 14.88 22.71 -23.55
N ARG A 130 13.59 22.35 -23.40
CA ARG A 130 12.50 23.31 -23.13
C ARG A 130 12.62 23.95 -21.75
N MET A 131 13.03 23.19 -20.73
CA MET A 131 13.27 23.73 -19.38
C MET A 131 14.46 24.69 -19.35
N ILE A 132 15.53 24.41 -20.11
CA ILE A 132 16.69 25.29 -20.21
C ILE A 132 16.34 26.60 -20.93
N ALA A 133 15.51 26.53 -21.98
CA ALA A 133 15.13 27.69 -22.76
C ALA A 133 14.30 28.72 -21.94
N ASP A 134 13.40 28.24 -21.07
CA ASP A 134 12.58 29.10 -20.21
C ASP A 134 12.22 28.39 -18.89
N PRO A 135 13.15 28.35 -17.92
CA PRO A 135 12.94 27.66 -16.66
C PRO A 135 11.85 28.33 -15.82
N LEU A 136 11.76 29.67 -15.87
CA LEU A 136 10.80 30.42 -15.10
C LEU A 136 9.37 30.09 -15.54
N ARG A 137 9.10 30.07 -16.85
CA ARG A 137 7.78 29.70 -17.37
C ARG A 137 7.41 28.25 -17.05
N CYS A 138 8.35 27.31 -17.17
CA CYS A 138 8.12 25.92 -16.78
C CYS A 138 7.61 25.81 -15.34
N THR A 139 8.28 26.51 -14.44
CA THR A 139 7.99 26.49 -13.00
C THR A 139 6.73 27.29 -12.62
N GLN A 140 6.50 28.44 -13.24
CA GLN A 140 5.30 29.25 -12.99
C GLN A 140 4.03 28.51 -13.42
N THR A 141 4.00 27.98 -14.64
CA THR A 141 2.86 27.20 -15.15
C THR A 141 2.63 25.92 -14.33
N TYR A 142 3.69 25.27 -13.84
CA TYR A 142 3.57 24.15 -12.89
C TYR A 142 2.86 24.59 -11.61
N ASN A 143 3.32 25.70 -11.01
CA ASN A 143 2.78 26.20 -9.74
C ASN A 143 1.35 26.71 -9.88
N ASP A 144 1.03 27.38 -10.98
CA ASP A 144 -0.32 27.84 -11.30
C ASP A 144 -1.27 26.65 -11.51
N ALA A 145 -0.82 25.60 -12.20
CA ALA A 145 -1.58 24.37 -12.34
C ALA A 145 -1.81 23.67 -10.98
N ALA A 146 -0.79 23.57 -10.14
CA ALA A 146 -0.92 23.00 -8.79
C ALA A 146 -1.89 23.81 -7.92
N LYS A 147 -1.84 25.15 -8.01
CA LYS A 147 -2.74 26.05 -7.29
C LYS A 147 -4.20 25.94 -7.75
N ALA A 148 -4.43 25.64 -9.03
CA ALA A 148 -5.77 25.47 -9.57
C ALA A 148 -6.48 24.20 -9.03
N PHE A 149 -5.73 23.21 -8.51
CA PHE A 149 -6.26 21.94 -8.00
C PHE A 149 -5.66 21.61 -6.63
N PRO A 150 -5.99 22.36 -5.57
CA PRO A 150 -5.41 22.18 -4.23
C PRO A 150 -5.65 20.78 -3.64
N GLU A 151 -6.72 20.10 -4.05
CA GLU A 151 -7.05 18.73 -3.65
C GLU A 151 -6.01 17.69 -4.11
N ALA A 152 -5.17 18.01 -5.09
CA ALA A 152 -4.11 17.14 -5.56
C ALA A 152 -2.89 17.12 -4.62
N GLY A 153 -2.79 18.06 -3.66
CA GLY A 153 -1.71 18.09 -2.67
C GLY A 153 -0.30 18.27 -3.26
N ILE A 154 -0.20 18.85 -4.47
CA ILE A 154 1.08 19.06 -5.15
C ILE A 154 1.83 20.21 -4.49
N ALA A 155 3.04 19.93 -4.01
CA ALA A 155 3.91 20.97 -3.48
C ALA A 155 4.42 21.88 -4.60
N PRO A 156 4.37 23.21 -4.45
CA PRO A 156 4.92 24.13 -5.43
C PRO A 156 6.44 24.01 -5.51
N LEU A 157 6.97 24.24 -6.71
CA LEU A 157 8.39 24.39 -7.00
C LEU A 157 8.88 25.78 -6.55
N ARG A 158 10.11 25.85 -6.04
CA ARG A 158 10.69 27.10 -5.55
C ARG A 158 11.14 28.01 -6.70
N VAL A 159 10.86 29.30 -6.55
CA VAL A 159 11.38 30.37 -7.40
C VAL A 159 12.09 31.37 -6.49
N ASP A 160 13.43 31.35 -6.48
CA ASP A 160 14.22 32.37 -5.80
C ASP A 160 14.33 33.60 -6.71
N ALA A 161 13.94 34.77 -6.22
CA ALA A 161 13.90 36.04 -6.97
C ALA A 161 15.28 36.67 -7.26
N GLY A 162 16.28 35.84 -7.60
CA GLY A 162 17.55 36.30 -8.16
C GLY A 162 17.39 36.72 -9.63
N SER A 163 18.13 37.73 -10.07
CA SER A 163 17.96 38.41 -11.36
C SER A 163 18.26 37.58 -12.63
N ASP A 164 18.75 36.35 -12.51
CA ASP A 164 19.21 35.52 -13.63
C ASP A 164 18.41 34.22 -13.83
N GLY A 165 17.38 33.95 -13.03
CA GLY A 165 16.59 32.70 -13.10
C GLY A 165 17.36 31.42 -12.75
N SER A 166 18.62 31.54 -12.30
CA SER A 166 19.52 30.42 -12.05
C SER A 166 19.07 29.50 -10.92
N ARG A 167 18.30 30.03 -9.96
CA ARG A 167 17.81 29.34 -8.75
C ARG A 167 16.34 28.90 -8.85
N VAL A 168 15.79 28.81 -10.05
CA VAL A 168 14.45 28.27 -10.30
C VAL A 168 14.48 26.74 -10.17
N GLU A 169 13.69 26.18 -9.25
CA GLU A 169 13.52 24.74 -9.10
C GLU A 169 12.73 24.17 -10.29
N LEU A 170 13.22 23.07 -10.85
CA LEU A 170 12.61 22.36 -11.96
C LEU A 170 11.96 21.05 -11.47
N PRO A 171 11.01 20.47 -12.23
CA PRO A 171 10.29 19.24 -11.86
C PRO A 171 11.14 17.96 -12.04
N LEU A 172 12.38 18.02 -11.55
CA LEU A 172 13.40 16.99 -11.68
C LEU A 172 13.99 16.64 -10.31
N TRP A 173 14.39 15.38 -10.18
CA TRP A 173 15.30 14.90 -9.15
C TRP A 173 16.69 14.75 -9.74
N LYS A 174 17.72 15.05 -8.93
CA LYS A 174 19.06 14.51 -9.11
C LYS A 174 19.16 13.25 -8.27
N LEU A 175 19.58 12.15 -8.89
CA LEU A 175 19.82 10.86 -8.28
C LEU A 175 21.31 10.53 -8.36
N ASP A 176 21.94 10.32 -7.21
CA ASP A 176 23.32 9.84 -7.14
C ASP A 176 23.35 8.32 -7.14
N LEU A 177 22.80 7.68 -8.18
CA LEU A 177 22.86 6.22 -8.30
C LEU A 177 24.34 5.82 -8.43
N GLY A 178 24.96 5.40 -7.32
CA GLY A 178 26.40 5.14 -7.22
C GLY A 178 26.87 4.37 -8.44
N ALA A 179 27.89 4.88 -9.12
CA ALA A 179 28.28 4.51 -10.49
C ALA A 179 28.30 2.99 -10.70
N SER A 180 27.17 2.45 -11.13
CA SER A 180 27.07 1.11 -11.70
C SER A 180 27.10 1.35 -13.19
N SER A 181 28.32 1.39 -13.76
CA SER A 181 28.52 1.41 -15.20
C SER A 181 27.62 0.36 -15.85
N PRO A 182 26.90 0.67 -16.94
CA PRO A 182 26.30 -0.37 -17.75
C PRO A 182 27.45 -1.22 -18.30
N THR A 183 27.39 -2.52 -18.00
CA THR A 183 28.24 -3.55 -18.59
C THR A 183 28.27 -3.38 -20.11
N GLN A 184 29.50 -3.36 -20.64
CA GLN A 184 29.76 -3.41 -22.07
C GLN A 184 29.04 -4.61 -22.69
N ALA A 185 28.40 -4.40 -23.83
CA ALA A 185 27.91 -5.47 -24.68
C ALA A 185 29.06 -6.45 -24.99
N PRO A 186 28.79 -7.77 -25.12
CA PRO A 186 29.84 -8.76 -25.35
C PRO A 186 30.37 -8.61 -26.78
N HIS A 187 31.47 -7.89 -26.93
CA HIS A 187 32.33 -8.03 -28.09
C HIS A 187 33.19 -9.27 -27.88
N GLU A 188 32.95 -10.31 -28.67
CA GLU A 188 33.90 -11.39 -28.91
C GLU A 188 35.29 -10.81 -29.21
N ARG A 189 36.31 -11.18 -28.42
CA ARG A 189 37.69 -11.05 -28.84
C ARG A 189 38.49 -12.29 -28.52
N ALA A 190 39.12 -12.79 -29.58
CA ALA A 190 40.15 -13.79 -29.60
C ALA A 190 41.36 -13.41 -28.73
N SER A 191 42.00 -14.47 -28.27
CA SER A 191 43.12 -14.62 -27.34
C SER A 191 44.36 -13.78 -27.63
N SER A 192 45.00 -13.22 -26.59
CA SER A 192 46.36 -13.60 -26.13
C SER A 192 46.85 -12.77 -24.93
N PRO A 193 47.78 -13.30 -24.10
CA PRO A 193 47.97 -12.89 -22.71
C PRO A 193 49.18 -11.98 -22.48
N GLY A 194 49.05 -11.00 -21.58
CA GLY A 194 50.20 -10.27 -21.06
C GLY A 194 49.81 -9.05 -20.22
N GLN A 195 50.34 -9.01 -19.00
CA GLN A 195 50.35 -7.90 -18.04
C GLN A 195 49.08 -7.67 -17.20
N ARG A 196 49.18 -8.15 -15.95
CA ARG A 196 48.41 -7.67 -14.81
C ARG A 196 48.88 -6.25 -14.46
N THR A 197 47.94 -5.32 -14.39
CA THR A 197 48.10 -4.08 -13.63
C THR A 197 46.80 -3.86 -12.87
N VAL A 198 46.85 -4.06 -11.56
CA VAL A 198 45.78 -3.70 -10.63
C VAL A 198 45.96 -2.21 -10.34
N SER A 199 44.99 -1.38 -10.69
CA SER A 199 44.69 -0.15 -9.95
C SER A 199 43.31 0.39 -10.33
N SER A 200 42.30 0.05 -9.53
CA SER A 200 41.04 0.77 -9.47
C SER A 200 41.15 1.84 -8.39
N SER A 201 41.47 3.08 -8.78
CA SER A 201 41.44 4.21 -7.87
C SER A 201 40.03 4.81 -7.87
N GLN A 202 39.18 4.34 -6.98
CA GLN A 202 38.04 5.11 -6.48
C GLN A 202 38.60 6.26 -5.64
N THR A 203 38.42 7.50 -6.09
CA THR A 203 38.74 8.66 -5.26
C THR A 203 37.64 8.81 -4.19
N ILE A 204 37.90 8.23 -3.03
CA ILE A 204 37.17 8.51 -1.79
C ILE A 204 37.71 9.85 -1.26
N LEU A 205 36.87 10.88 -1.20
CA LEU A 205 37.17 12.09 -0.43
C LEU A 205 37.11 11.71 1.06
N LEU A 206 38.27 11.49 1.66
CA LEU A 206 38.43 11.27 3.11
C LEU A 206 38.26 12.60 3.84
N ALA A 207 37.31 12.66 4.77
CA ALA A 207 37.34 13.68 5.82
C ALA A 207 38.51 13.41 6.79
N PRO A 208 39.09 14.43 7.46
CA PRO A 208 40.32 14.29 8.25
C PRO A 208 40.23 13.39 9.49
N ASP A 209 39.05 12.83 9.80
CA ASP A 209 38.77 12.08 11.02
C ASP A 209 38.58 10.57 10.81
N GLY A 210 38.90 10.04 9.63
CA GLY A 210 39.02 8.59 9.40
C GLY A 210 37.70 7.80 9.50
N ARG A 211 36.56 8.48 9.56
CA ARG A 211 35.23 7.86 9.42
C ARG A 211 34.78 8.03 7.98
N GLY A 212 34.82 6.96 7.19
CA GLY A 212 34.24 6.95 5.85
C GLY A 212 32.74 7.28 5.93
N THR A 213 32.36 8.52 5.65
CA THR A 213 30.96 8.88 5.46
C THR A 213 30.55 8.39 4.07
N SER A 214 30.06 7.16 3.98
CA SER A 214 29.23 6.75 2.85
C SER A 214 27.94 7.56 2.95
N THR A 215 27.92 8.75 2.33
CA THR A 215 26.68 9.49 2.15
C THR A 215 25.85 8.70 1.14
N LEU A 216 24.92 7.93 1.66
CA LEU A 216 23.95 7.21 0.86
C LEU A 216 23.27 8.17 -0.13
N PRO A 217 22.94 7.73 -1.34
CA PRO A 217 22.48 8.64 -2.37
C PRO A 217 21.07 9.14 -2.08
N ALA A 218 20.98 10.40 -1.69
CA ALA A 218 19.71 11.08 -1.44
C ALA A 218 19.18 11.71 -2.74
N ARG A 219 17.85 11.73 -2.89
CA ARG A 219 17.19 12.52 -3.94
C ARG A 219 17.37 14.01 -3.68
N LEU A 220 17.91 14.75 -4.65
CA LEU A 220 18.12 16.19 -4.55
C LEU A 220 17.24 16.95 -5.53
N ARG A 221 16.73 18.11 -5.13
CA ARG A 221 15.99 19.01 -6.02
C ARG A 221 16.95 19.59 -7.05
N VAL A 222 16.49 19.76 -8.29
CA VAL A 222 17.28 20.34 -9.36
C VAL A 222 16.82 21.77 -9.61
N THR A 223 17.77 22.69 -9.69
CA THR A 223 17.55 24.06 -10.15
C THR A 223 18.09 24.25 -11.57
N ALA A 224 17.63 25.29 -12.27
CA ALA A 224 18.03 25.57 -13.64
C ALA A 224 19.55 25.66 -13.84
N ASN A 225 20.29 26.28 -12.92
CA ASN A 225 21.76 26.35 -12.98
C ASN A 225 22.47 25.00 -12.86
N MET A 226 21.87 24.01 -12.19
CA MET A 226 22.43 22.68 -12.06
C MET A 226 22.36 21.92 -13.38
N LEU A 227 21.38 22.20 -14.25
CA LEU A 227 21.25 21.51 -15.55
C LEU A 227 22.44 21.71 -16.47
N ALA A 228 23.17 22.82 -16.35
CA ALA A 228 24.33 23.09 -17.18
C ALA A 228 25.52 22.14 -16.89
N THR A 229 25.57 21.57 -15.68
CA THR A 229 26.71 20.77 -15.21
C THR A 229 26.35 19.32 -14.90
N LEU A 230 25.07 19.01 -14.69
CA LEU A 230 24.62 17.66 -14.38
C LEU A 230 24.48 16.80 -15.64
N PRO A 231 25.09 15.61 -15.67
CA PRO A 231 24.79 14.62 -16.70
C PRO A 231 23.31 14.25 -16.66
N ARG A 232 22.68 14.15 -17.83
CA ARG A 232 21.26 13.78 -17.98
C ARG A 232 20.92 12.46 -17.27
N GLN A 233 21.85 11.51 -17.23
CA GLN A 233 21.69 10.20 -16.59
C GLN A 233 21.57 10.27 -15.07
N GLN A 234 21.95 11.40 -14.46
CA GLN A 234 21.74 11.66 -13.03
C GLN A 234 20.40 12.35 -12.76
N LEU A 235 19.64 12.71 -13.81
CA LEU A 235 18.34 13.34 -13.68
C LEU A 235 17.24 12.29 -13.76
N ALA A 236 16.17 12.50 -13.02
CA ALA A 236 14.95 11.71 -13.15
C ALA A 236 13.71 12.61 -13.01
N PRO A 237 12.62 12.32 -13.75
CA PRO A 237 11.44 13.16 -13.74
C PRO A 237 10.67 13.01 -12.43
N ARG A 238 10.19 14.12 -11.85
CA ARG A 238 9.20 14.05 -10.76
C ARG A 238 7.87 13.51 -11.26
N ALA A 239 6.99 13.11 -10.34
CA ALA A 239 5.71 12.45 -10.62
C ALA A 239 4.92 13.08 -11.79
N LEU A 240 4.64 14.39 -11.76
CA LEU A 240 3.87 15.03 -12.85
C LEU A 240 4.62 15.02 -14.19
N LEU A 241 5.93 15.25 -14.19
CA LEU A 241 6.73 15.21 -15.42
C LEU A 241 6.80 13.79 -15.99
N MET A 242 6.92 12.80 -15.11
CA MET A 242 6.93 11.38 -15.47
C MET A 242 5.59 11.00 -16.11
N THR A 243 4.47 11.37 -15.50
CA THR A 243 3.13 11.16 -16.06
C THR A 243 2.98 11.87 -17.41
N ALA A 244 3.41 13.12 -17.52
CA ALA A 244 3.39 13.87 -18.78
C ALA A 244 4.18 13.15 -19.89
N MET A 245 5.40 12.68 -19.60
CA MET A 245 6.22 11.96 -20.57
C MET A 245 5.56 10.70 -21.09
N LEU A 246 5.00 9.88 -20.19
CA LEU A 246 4.35 8.63 -20.57
C LEU A 246 3.11 8.92 -21.43
N ARG A 247 2.39 10.00 -21.14
CA ARG A 247 1.19 10.42 -21.87
C ARG A 247 1.47 11.20 -23.16
N LEU A 248 2.69 11.72 -23.33
CA LEU A 248 3.13 12.35 -24.58
C LEU A 248 3.68 11.34 -25.59
N GLY A 249 4.30 10.25 -25.13
CA GLY A 249 5.09 9.39 -26.04
C GLY A 249 5.07 7.90 -25.77
N ALA A 250 4.32 7.38 -24.79
CA ALA A 250 4.36 5.96 -24.45
C ALA A 250 2.98 5.27 -24.38
N CYS A 251 1.87 6.00 -24.49
CA CYS A 251 0.53 5.39 -24.43
C CYS A 251 -0.54 6.23 -25.14
N ASP A 252 -1.61 5.55 -25.58
CA ASP A 252 -2.86 6.16 -26.05
C ASP A 252 -3.90 6.31 -24.94
N LEU A 253 -3.71 5.59 -23.82
CA LEU A 253 -4.53 5.64 -22.62
C LEU A 253 -3.63 5.41 -21.41
N PHE A 254 -3.74 6.29 -20.41
CA PHE A 254 -3.00 6.17 -19.17
C PHE A 254 -3.91 5.74 -18.02
N ILE A 255 -3.61 4.60 -17.40
CA ILE A 255 -4.43 4.06 -16.30
C ILE A 255 -3.77 4.38 -14.96
N HIS A 256 -4.55 4.97 -14.05
CA HIS A 256 -4.16 5.24 -12.67
C HIS A 256 -5.10 4.53 -11.68
N GLY A 257 -4.61 4.26 -10.48
CA GLY A 257 -5.48 3.96 -9.33
C GLY A 257 -6.15 5.22 -8.79
N THR A 258 -6.99 5.07 -7.76
CA THR A 258 -7.73 6.19 -7.13
C THR A 258 -6.85 7.35 -6.67
N GLY A 259 -5.58 7.08 -6.33
CA GLY A 259 -4.60 8.09 -5.96
C GLY A 259 -4.14 9.01 -7.10
N GLY A 260 -4.38 8.69 -8.38
CA GLY A 260 -3.83 9.45 -9.52
C GLY A 260 -4.76 10.52 -10.13
N GLY A 261 -6.09 10.39 -9.96
CA GLY A 261 -7.04 11.21 -10.73
C GLY A 261 -6.96 12.73 -10.52
N ALA A 262 -6.55 13.19 -9.34
CA ALA A 262 -6.31 14.61 -9.10
C ALA A 262 -4.98 15.10 -9.72
N TYR A 263 -3.96 14.25 -9.76
CA TYR A 263 -2.64 14.54 -10.34
C TYR A 263 -2.72 14.74 -11.85
N ASP A 264 -3.59 13.97 -12.52
CA ASP A 264 -3.77 14.04 -13.96
C ASP A 264 -4.28 15.41 -14.41
N ARG A 265 -5.23 16.01 -13.68
CA ARG A 265 -5.74 17.36 -13.99
C ARG A 265 -4.67 18.44 -13.88
N VAL A 266 -3.82 18.34 -12.86
CA VAL A 266 -2.67 19.24 -12.70
C VAL A 266 -1.72 19.07 -13.88
N THR A 267 -1.41 17.83 -14.24
CA THR A 267 -0.50 17.51 -15.35
C THR A 267 -1.05 18.02 -16.68
N ASP A 268 -2.34 17.81 -16.97
CA ASP A 268 -3.01 18.28 -18.18
C ASP A 268 -2.91 19.80 -18.33
N ARG A 269 -3.26 20.52 -17.26
CA ARG A 269 -3.22 21.97 -17.24
C ARG A 269 -1.80 22.48 -17.43
N TRP A 270 -0.85 21.94 -16.67
CA TRP A 270 0.54 22.34 -16.73
C TRP A 270 1.14 22.14 -18.12
N ILE A 271 0.98 20.95 -18.72
CA ILE A 271 1.54 20.66 -20.04
C ILE A 271 0.88 21.50 -21.14
N LYS A 272 -0.44 21.73 -21.06
CA LYS A 272 -1.14 22.62 -21.99
C LYS A 272 -0.64 24.06 -21.91
N GLU A 273 -0.42 24.60 -20.72
CA GLU A 273 0.05 25.99 -20.53
C GLU A 273 1.54 26.17 -20.85
N TRP A 274 2.37 25.16 -20.51
CA TRP A 274 3.81 25.21 -20.73
C TRP A 274 4.21 24.89 -22.17
N LEU A 275 3.70 23.79 -22.72
CA LEU A 275 4.12 23.25 -24.03
C LEU A 275 3.09 23.48 -25.14
N GLY A 276 1.83 23.79 -24.80
CA GLY A 276 0.75 23.88 -25.78
C GLY A 276 0.21 22.52 -26.23
N GLU A 277 0.65 21.43 -25.59
CA GLU A 277 0.33 20.06 -25.99
C GLU A 277 -0.86 19.48 -25.23
N SER A 278 -1.58 18.55 -25.86
CA SER A 278 -2.59 17.72 -25.21
C SER A 278 -2.03 16.34 -24.89
N LEU A 279 -2.31 15.84 -23.69
CA LEU A 279 -1.86 14.52 -23.23
C LEU A 279 -2.86 13.42 -23.61
N ALA A 280 -2.36 12.19 -23.78
CA ALA A 280 -3.21 11.00 -23.90
C ALA A 280 -4.24 10.95 -22.75
N PRO A 281 -5.50 10.53 -22.99
CA PRO A 281 -6.54 10.50 -21.97
C PRO A 281 -6.16 9.59 -20.79
N THR A 282 -6.77 9.84 -19.64
CA THR A 282 -6.59 9.00 -18.44
C THR A 282 -7.88 8.28 -18.04
N ALA A 283 -7.72 7.13 -17.39
CA ALA A 283 -8.78 6.44 -16.69
C ALA A 283 -8.35 6.11 -15.26
N VAL A 284 -9.22 6.40 -14.29
CA VAL A 284 -9.07 5.94 -12.92
C VAL A 284 -9.84 4.63 -12.77
N VAL A 285 -9.12 3.52 -12.57
CA VAL A 285 -9.70 2.18 -12.46
C VAL A 285 -9.41 1.61 -11.09
N THR A 286 -10.44 1.05 -10.45
CA THR A 286 -10.30 0.35 -9.16
C THR A 286 -11.24 -0.84 -9.11
N ALA A 287 -10.76 -1.91 -8.49
CA ALA A 287 -11.57 -3.06 -8.10
C ALA A 287 -11.23 -3.37 -6.64
N THR A 288 -12.24 -3.77 -5.86
CA THR A 288 -12.05 -4.19 -4.47
C THR A 288 -12.44 -5.65 -4.34
N MET A 289 -11.52 -6.45 -3.83
CA MET A 289 -11.73 -7.85 -3.47
C MET A 289 -11.21 -8.06 -2.05
N TYR A 290 -11.94 -8.84 -1.26
CA TYR A 290 -11.54 -9.24 0.10
C TYR A 290 -11.00 -10.67 0.07
N LEU A 291 -9.95 -10.94 0.86
CA LEU A 291 -9.54 -12.33 1.06
C LEU A 291 -10.68 -13.10 1.74
N PRO A 292 -10.96 -14.36 1.34
CA PRO A 292 -12.05 -15.15 1.89
C PRO A 292 -11.70 -15.72 3.28
N LEU A 293 -11.43 -14.85 4.25
CA LEU A 293 -11.00 -15.19 5.61
C LEU A 293 -12.14 -15.63 6.54
N GLY A 294 -13.38 -15.58 6.03
CA GLY A 294 -14.61 -16.00 6.70
C GLY A 294 -15.41 -14.84 7.28
N GLY A 295 -16.67 -14.72 6.84
CA GLY A 295 -17.65 -13.76 7.37
C GLY A 295 -17.51 -12.34 6.80
N GLN A 296 -18.49 -11.49 7.15
CA GLN A 296 -18.41 -10.04 6.96
C GLN A 296 -17.73 -9.41 8.17
N PRO A 297 -16.97 -8.31 8.01
CA PRO A 297 -16.39 -7.58 9.13
C PRO A 297 -17.50 -7.18 10.11
N ALA A 298 -17.42 -7.62 11.36
CA ALA A 298 -18.42 -7.24 12.36
C ALA A 298 -18.28 -5.76 12.73
N GLN A 299 -19.42 -5.13 13.00
CA GLN A 299 -19.45 -3.73 13.42
C GLN A 299 -19.40 -3.61 14.95
N ALA A 300 -18.73 -2.56 15.46
CA ALA A 300 -18.64 -2.32 16.89
C ALA A 300 -20.02 -2.22 17.57
N ALA A 301 -21.00 -1.62 16.88
CA ALA A 301 -22.37 -1.50 17.37
C ALA A 301 -23.08 -2.87 17.53
N GLU A 302 -22.81 -3.83 16.65
CA GLU A 302 -23.37 -5.18 16.72
C GLU A 302 -22.83 -5.93 17.95
N ALA A 303 -21.52 -5.90 18.15
CA ALA A 303 -20.88 -6.54 19.31
C ALA A 303 -21.31 -5.89 20.63
N ALA A 304 -21.39 -4.56 20.68
CA ALA A 304 -21.87 -3.83 21.86
C ALA A 304 -23.33 -4.18 22.18
N ARG A 305 -24.19 -4.28 21.16
CA ARG A 305 -25.59 -4.69 21.33
C ARG A 305 -25.69 -6.13 21.87
N ALA A 306 -24.96 -7.08 21.29
CA ALA A 306 -24.98 -8.47 21.75
C ALA A 306 -24.51 -8.61 23.21
N GLN A 307 -23.43 -7.91 23.59
CA GLN A 307 -22.95 -7.86 24.96
C GLN A 307 -23.96 -7.22 25.92
N TRP A 308 -24.60 -6.15 25.50
CA TRP A 308 -25.66 -5.50 26.27
C TRP A 308 -26.81 -6.47 26.53
N PHE A 309 -27.32 -7.14 25.50
CA PHE A 309 -28.42 -8.12 25.65
C PHE A 309 -28.04 -9.27 26.60
N ALA A 310 -26.86 -9.87 26.41
CA ALA A 310 -26.38 -10.96 27.27
C ALA A 310 -26.28 -10.52 28.74
N HIS A 311 -25.77 -9.33 29.01
CA HIS A 311 -25.68 -8.80 30.37
C HIS A 311 -27.07 -8.48 30.96
N HIS A 312 -27.91 -7.75 30.22
CA HIS A 312 -29.19 -7.25 30.73
C HIS A 312 -30.26 -8.33 30.88
N ALA A 313 -30.27 -9.37 30.03
CA ALA A 313 -31.25 -10.45 30.10
C ALA A 313 -31.23 -11.21 31.44
N ARG A 314 -30.09 -11.23 32.15
CA ARG A 314 -29.96 -11.82 33.51
C ARG A 314 -30.72 -11.06 34.59
N HIS A 315 -31.10 -9.83 34.30
CA HIS A 315 -31.74 -8.91 35.23
C HIS A 315 -33.08 -8.43 34.73
N ASP A 316 -33.42 -8.69 33.46
CA ASP A 316 -34.64 -8.23 32.83
C ASP A 316 -35.40 -9.37 32.12
N PRO A 317 -36.38 -9.99 32.81
CA PRO A 317 -37.12 -11.13 32.27
C PRO A 317 -37.85 -10.83 30.95
N ALA A 318 -38.21 -9.56 30.70
CA ALA A 318 -38.82 -9.14 29.44
C ALA A 318 -37.91 -9.40 28.22
N LEU A 319 -36.59 -9.26 28.38
CA LEU A 319 -35.62 -9.57 27.31
C LEU A 319 -35.51 -11.08 27.01
N LEU A 320 -36.04 -11.92 27.89
CA LEU A 320 -36.14 -13.37 27.73
C LEU A 320 -37.55 -13.80 27.25
N GLY A 321 -38.47 -12.86 27.06
CA GLY A 321 -39.87 -13.14 26.74
C GLY A 321 -40.72 -13.59 27.92
N ASP A 322 -40.23 -13.47 29.16
CA ASP A 322 -40.95 -13.83 30.38
C ASP A 322 -41.75 -12.64 30.94
N GLU A 323 -42.87 -12.38 30.27
CA GLU A 323 -43.79 -11.29 30.63
C GLU A 323 -44.36 -11.40 32.06
N PRO A 324 -44.74 -12.59 32.57
CA PRO A 324 -45.16 -12.74 33.96
C PRO A 324 -44.07 -12.31 34.97
N ALA A 325 -42.84 -12.82 34.84
CA ALA A 325 -41.76 -12.47 35.74
C ALA A 325 -41.33 -10.99 35.60
N ALA A 326 -41.44 -10.42 34.39
CA ALA A 326 -41.19 -9.00 34.17
C ALA A 326 -42.17 -8.12 34.96
N ARG A 327 -43.46 -8.44 34.93
CA ARG A 327 -44.48 -7.73 35.73
C ARG A 327 -44.25 -7.86 37.23
N GLU A 328 -43.92 -9.07 37.70
CA GLU A 328 -43.62 -9.33 39.11
C GLU A 328 -42.40 -8.53 39.58
N LYS A 329 -41.33 -8.50 38.78
CA LYS A 329 -40.14 -7.67 39.04
C LYS A 329 -40.49 -6.19 39.17
N VAL A 330 -41.30 -5.64 38.25
CA VAL A 330 -41.72 -4.23 38.29
C VAL A 330 -42.48 -3.93 39.58
N ALA A 331 -43.41 -4.81 39.99
CA ALA A 331 -44.14 -4.65 41.24
C ALA A 331 -43.22 -4.63 42.47
N LEU A 332 -42.28 -5.58 42.57
CA LEU A 332 -41.31 -5.66 43.66
C LEU A 332 -40.37 -4.44 43.71
N VAL A 333 -39.95 -3.92 42.55
CA VAL A 333 -39.13 -2.70 42.48
C VAL A 333 -39.90 -1.48 42.97
N GLU A 334 -41.17 -1.34 42.60
CA GLU A 334 -42.01 -0.24 43.09
C GLU A 334 -42.30 -0.35 44.58
N GLU A 335 -42.50 -1.56 45.12
CA GLU A 335 -42.62 -1.79 46.56
C GLU A 335 -41.35 -1.35 47.32
N VAL A 336 -40.16 -1.72 46.83
CA VAL A 336 -38.88 -1.25 47.40
C VAL A 336 -38.76 0.28 47.34
N ARG A 337 -39.13 0.90 46.21
CA ARG A 337 -39.09 2.36 46.05
C ARG A 337 -40.05 3.06 47.01
N ALA A 338 -41.27 2.56 47.16
CA ALA A 338 -42.28 3.09 48.07
C ALA A 338 -41.83 2.97 49.54
N GLY A 339 -41.34 1.79 49.94
CA GLY A 339 -40.84 1.57 51.30
C GLY A 339 -39.67 2.48 51.67
N LYS A 340 -38.73 2.72 50.74
CA LYS A 340 -37.62 3.67 50.95
C LYS A 340 -38.09 5.10 51.15
N ARG A 341 -39.09 5.56 50.39
CA ARG A 341 -39.68 6.91 50.55
C ARG A 341 -40.39 7.08 51.90
N GLN A 342 -40.97 6.01 52.42
CA GLN A 342 -41.75 6.00 53.66
C GLN A 342 -40.92 5.62 54.91
N GLY A 343 -39.61 5.35 54.76
CA GLY A 343 -38.74 4.95 55.87
C GLY A 343 -39.01 3.54 56.43
N GLN A 344 -39.63 2.66 55.62
CA GLN A 344 -39.99 1.29 56.00
C GLN A 344 -38.89 0.28 55.68
N ASP A 345 -38.93 -0.90 56.33
CA ASP A 345 -37.99 -1.99 56.03
C ASP A 345 -38.29 -2.62 54.67
N THR A 346 -37.37 -2.50 53.73
CA THR A 346 -37.49 -3.06 52.37
C THR A 346 -36.81 -4.42 52.18
N LYS A 347 -36.25 -5.02 53.24
CA LYS A 347 -35.49 -6.28 53.14
C LYS A 347 -36.32 -7.46 52.62
N GLY A 348 -37.62 -7.48 52.90
CA GLY A 348 -38.55 -8.52 52.41
C GLY A 348 -38.66 -8.49 50.88
N ALA A 349 -39.11 -7.36 50.34
CA ALA A 349 -39.24 -7.14 48.90
C ALA A 349 -37.91 -7.32 48.15
N TYR A 350 -36.78 -6.90 48.75
CA TYR A 350 -35.46 -7.11 48.16
C TYR A 350 -35.10 -8.60 48.06
N ARG A 351 -35.37 -9.40 49.11
CA ARG A 351 -35.17 -10.86 49.09
C ARG A 351 -36.06 -11.54 48.05
N ALA A 352 -37.33 -11.13 47.95
CA ALA A 352 -38.25 -11.64 46.95
C ALA A 352 -37.78 -11.34 45.52
N LEU A 353 -37.30 -10.11 45.25
CA LEU A 353 -36.73 -9.74 43.96
C LEU A 353 -35.52 -10.59 43.58
N HIS A 354 -34.61 -10.83 44.53
CA HIS A 354 -33.46 -11.70 44.29
C HIS A 354 -33.85 -13.16 44.04
N ALA A 355 -34.83 -13.69 44.77
CA ALA A 355 -35.35 -15.04 44.56
C ALA A 355 -36.02 -15.17 43.18
N LEU A 356 -36.83 -14.18 42.78
CA LEU A 356 -37.42 -14.10 41.44
C LEU A 356 -36.34 -14.14 40.35
N LEU A 357 -35.33 -13.28 40.44
CA LEU A 357 -34.26 -13.24 39.44
C LEU A 357 -33.41 -14.51 39.42
N ALA A 358 -33.20 -15.17 40.57
CA ALA A 358 -32.51 -16.45 40.62
C ALA A 358 -33.31 -17.54 39.87
N ARG A 359 -34.63 -17.62 40.12
CA ARG A 359 -35.54 -18.54 39.44
C ARG A 359 -35.58 -18.31 37.93
N VAL A 360 -35.74 -17.05 37.50
CA VAL A 360 -35.73 -16.70 36.06
C VAL A 360 -34.42 -17.13 35.39
N ARG A 361 -33.27 -16.95 36.05
CA ARG A 361 -31.97 -17.37 35.47
C ARG A 361 -31.85 -18.88 35.34
N GLU A 362 -32.45 -19.64 36.26
CA GLU A 362 -32.45 -21.10 36.22
C GLU A 362 -33.41 -21.62 35.15
N GLU A 363 -34.64 -21.09 35.10
CA GLU A 363 -35.65 -21.45 34.10
C GLU A 363 -35.20 -21.10 32.67
N HIS A 364 -34.53 -19.97 32.48
CA HIS A 364 -34.05 -19.49 31.17
C HIS A 364 -32.54 -19.71 30.95
N ALA A 365 -31.94 -20.68 31.65
CA ALA A 365 -30.49 -20.91 31.62
C ALA A 365 -29.98 -21.20 30.21
N GLU A 366 -30.76 -21.87 29.35
CA GLU A 366 -30.39 -22.12 27.96
C GLU A 366 -30.37 -20.85 27.12
N SER A 367 -31.44 -20.04 27.18
CA SER A 367 -31.49 -18.75 26.46
C SER A 367 -30.37 -17.81 26.88
N LEU A 368 -30.03 -17.77 28.18
CA LEU A 368 -28.89 -17.00 28.67
C LEU A 368 -27.55 -17.53 28.12
N ARG A 369 -27.34 -18.86 28.07
CA ARG A 369 -26.15 -19.46 27.44
C ARG A 369 -26.06 -19.10 25.96
N THR A 370 -27.18 -19.09 25.24
CA THR A 370 -27.23 -18.69 23.83
C THR A 370 -26.85 -17.23 23.64
N LEU A 371 -27.39 -16.32 24.47
CA LEU A 371 -27.04 -14.90 24.42
C LEU A 371 -25.56 -14.66 24.74
N ASP A 372 -25.00 -15.38 25.73
CA ASP A 372 -23.57 -15.33 26.03
C ASP A 372 -22.72 -15.80 24.85
N ALA A 373 -23.09 -16.93 24.23
CA ALA A 373 -22.40 -17.45 23.06
C ALA A 373 -22.46 -16.49 21.87
N GLN A 374 -23.61 -15.85 21.63
CA GLN A 374 -23.76 -14.81 20.61
C GLN A 374 -22.91 -13.58 20.90
N ALA A 375 -22.86 -13.13 22.15
CA ALA A 375 -22.03 -12.00 22.56
C ALA A 375 -20.53 -12.30 22.40
N GLU A 376 -20.09 -13.51 22.73
CA GLU A 376 -18.72 -13.97 22.52
C GLU A 376 -18.37 -14.08 21.03
N GLN A 377 -19.27 -14.66 20.23
CA GLN A 377 -19.09 -14.77 18.78
C GLN A 377 -19.01 -13.37 18.12
N ALA A 378 -19.87 -12.43 18.52
CA ALA A 378 -19.84 -11.06 18.02
C ALA A 378 -18.55 -10.33 18.41
N ARG A 379 -18.07 -10.54 19.65
CA ARG A 379 -16.77 -10.00 20.10
C ARG A 379 -15.60 -10.59 19.32
N SER A 380 -15.59 -11.90 19.09
CA SER A 380 -14.55 -12.57 18.29
C SER A 380 -14.54 -12.07 16.85
N ARG A 381 -15.72 -11.95 16.20
CA ARG A 381 -15.81 -11.40 14.84
C ARG A 381 -15.32 -9.95 14.77
N LEU A 382 -15.61 -9.13 15.80
CA LEU A 382 -15.12 -7.75 15.86
C LEU A 382 -13.59 -7.71 16.01
N ALA A 383 -13.00 -8.63 16.78
CA ALA A 383 -11.56 -8.71 16.95
C ALA A 383 -10.81 -9.08 15.66
N ASP A 384 -11.49 -9.75 14.73
CA ASP A 384 -10.96 -10.13 13.42
C ASP A 384 -11.33 -9.13 12.30
N ALA A 385 -12.24 -8.18 12.57
CA ALA A 385 -12.86 -7.31 11.57
C ALA A 385 -11.85 -6.49 10.77
N ASP A 386 -10.78 -6.00 11.42
CA ASP A 386 -9.72 -5.24 10.75
C ASP A 386 -8.98 -6.09 9.70
N VAL A 387 -8.79 -7.39 9.95
CA VAL A 387 -8.09 -8.30 9.03
C VAL A 387 -9.01 -8.77 7.91
N VAL A 388 -10.26 -9.10 8.24
CA VAL A 388 -11.29 -9.52 7.27
C VAL A 388 -11.66 -8.38 6.32
N GLY A 389 -11.80 -7.16 6.86
CA GLY A 389 -12.15 -5.97 6.10
C GLY A 389 -10.97 -5.29 5.41
N ASP A 390 -9.75 -5.82 5.54
CA ASP A 390 -8.58 -5.23 4.90
C ASP A 390 -8.56 -5.56 3.40
N ARG A 391 -8.56 -4.50 2.60
CA ARG A 391 -8.50 -4.54 1.13
C ARG A 391 -7.10 -4.32 0.56
N THR A 392 -6.09 -4.25 1.42
CA THR A 392 -4.70 -3.91 1.07
C THR A 392 -3.76 -5.13 1.05
N TRP A 393 -4.31 -6.33 1.22
CA TRP A 393 -3.55 -7.57 1.05
C TRP A 393 -2.96 -7.64 -0.37
N ALA A 394 -1.70 -8.07 -0.45
CA ALA A 394 -1.03 -8.22 -1.74
C ALA A 394 -1.79 -9.23 -2.61
N PHE A 395 -2.04 -8.90 -3.88
CA PHE A 395 -2.81 -9.75 -4.78
C PHE A 395 -2.28 -11.19 -4.91
N PRO A 396 -0.97 -11.50 -4.80
CA PRO A 396 -0.52 -12.89 -4.89
C PRO A 396 -1.01 -13.78 -3.74
N LEU A 397 -1.56 -13.21 -2.65
CA LEU A 397 -2.14 -13.97 -1.54
C LEU A 397 -3.53 -14.55 -1.84
N PHE A 398 -4.18 -14.07 -2.90
CA PHE A 398 -5.48 -14.52 -3.34
C PHE A 398 -5.33 -15.79 -4.18
N ASP A 399 -6.38 -16.61 -4.22
CA ASP A 399 -6.40 -17.75 -5.13
C ASP A 399 -6.37 -17.26 -6.59
N ALA A 400 -5.61 -17.94 -7.43
CA ALA A 400 -5.50 -17.58 -8.84
C ALA A 400 -6.87 -17.63 -9.54
N ALA A 401 -7.74 -18.58 -9.17
CA ALA A 401 -9.08 -18.70 -9.72
C ALA A 401 -9.97 -17.49 -9.36
N ASP A 402 -9.82 -16.92 -8.17
CA ASP A 402 -10.56 -15.72 -7.75
C ASP A 402 -10.10 -14.50 -8.54
N LEU A 403 -8.79 -14.34 -8.73
CA LEU A 403 -8.22 -13.24 -9.53
C LEU A 403 -8.61 -13.34 -11.01
N ILE A 404 -8.60 -14.55 -11.57
CA ILE A 404 -9.08 -14.83 -12.94
C ILE A 404 -10.56 -14.49 -13.07
N ARG A 405 -11.38 -14.88 -12.10
CA ARG A 405 -12.81 -14.53 -12.09
C ARG A 405 -13.03 -13.02 -12.07
N LEU A 406 -12.29 -12.28 -11.24
CA LEU A 406 -12.38 -10.82 -11.22
C LEU A 406 -12.01 -10.20 -12.56
N ARG A 407 -10.94 -10.68 -13.21
CA ARG A 407 -10.57 -10.25 -14.56
C ARG A 407 -11.73 -10.47 -15.52
N ASP A 408 -12.31 -11.69 -15.53
CA ASP A 408 -13.40 -12.04 -16.44
C ASP A 408 -14.68 -11.22 -16.18
N GLU A 409 -14.98 -10.92 -14.92
CA GLU A 409 -16.09 -10.03 -14.54
C GLU A 409 -15.87 -8.59 -15.03
N ILE A 410 -14.64 -8.08 -14.94
CA ILE A 410 -14.27 -6.76 -15.48
C ILE A 410 -14.42 -6.77 -17.00
N ASP A 411 -13.86 -7.78 -17.69
CA ASP A 411 -13.92 -7.89 -19.14
C ASP A 411 -15.38 -7.96 -19.63
N GLN A 412 -16.22 -8.75 -18.96
CA GLN A 412 -17.66 -8.83 -19.28
C GLN A 412 -18.39 -7.50 -19.03
N ARG A 413 -18.06 -6.81 -17.94
CA ARG A 413 -18.73 -5.55 -17.56
C ARG A 413 -18.43 -4.41 -18.53
N PHE A 414 -17.24 -4.42 -19.14
CA PHE A 414 -16.72 -3.37 -20.01
C PHE A 414 -16.55 -3.82 -21.47
N ALA A 415 -16.96 -5.05 -21.83
CA ALA A 415 -17.09 -5.45 -23.22
C ALA A 415 -18.02 -4.45 -23.93
N GLY A 416 -17.46 -3.69 -24.89
CA GLY A 416 -18.26 -2.83 -25.75
C GLY A 416 -19.26 -3.66 -26.55
N PRO A 417 -20.32 -3.03 -27.11
CA PRO A 417 -21.12 -3.71 -28.12
C PRO A 417 -20.17 -4.23 -29.22
N ALA A 418 -20.38 -5.46 -29.68
CA ALA A 418 -19.65 -5.98 -30.82
C ALA A 418 -19.69 -4.92 -31.93
N LYS A 419 -18.53 -4.56 -32.49
CA LYS A 419 -18.50 -3.74 -33.68
C LYS A 419 -19.04 -4.61 -34.81
N ASP A 420 -20.33 -4.44 -35.12
CA ASP A 420 -20.99 -5.02 -36.29
C ASP A 420 -20.36 -4.52 -37.60
#